data_AF-A0A8T7G503-F1
#
_entry.id   AF-A0A8T7G503-F1
#
_cell.length_a   1.000
_cell.length_b   1.000
_cell.length_c   1.000
_cell.angle_alpha   90.00
_cell.angle_beta   90.00
_cell.angle_gamma   90.00
#
_symmetry.space_group_name_H-M   'P 1'
#
loop_
_entity.id
_entity.type
_entity.pdbx_description
1 polymer ?
#
loop_
_entity_poly.entity_id
_entity_poly.type
_entity_poly.pdbx_seq_one_letter_code
_entity_poly.pdbx_strand_id
1 'polypeptide(L)'
;PALRALRKLAAETKAAVVVIHHANKQGGFRGSSSLKGAVDLMLKVSSEADSPYVDFESLKARDLAVQKFGAKITFNGTEAEPVVTIIDAQPGKGSKPPISSAGKYVLEYLKENGASSVKAIKENAEEVSADSAKQAVYRLVNQGLIERNNEGGKGVSAFYVITEEGRNYV
;
A
#
# COMPACT_ATOMS: atom_id res chain seq x y z
N PRO A 1 7.42 -25.18 10.08
CA PRO A 1 6.92 -26.40 10.76
C PRO A 1 5.44 -26.75 10.48
N ALA A 2 4.50 -25.81 10.36
CA ALA A 2 3.15 -26.12 9.83
C ALA A 2 3.14 -26.39 8.30
N LEU A 3 3.82 -25.53 7.53
CA LEU A 3 3.84 -25.63 6.07
C LEU A 3 4.53 -26.89 5.51
N ARG A 4 5.46 -27.49 6.26
CA ARG A 4 6.09 -28.76 5.86
C ARG A 4 5.09 -29.92 5.88
N ALA A 5 4.22 -29.96 6.89
CA ALA A 5 3.16 -30.97 6.97
C ALA A 5 2.15 -30.78 5.83
N LEU A 6 1.77 -29.54 5.52
CA LEU A 6 0.90 -29.23 4.37
C LEU A 6 1.54 -29.61 3.03
N ARG A 7 2.84 -29.43 2.88
CA ARG A 7 3.55 -29.88 1.67
C ARG A 7 3.52 -31.40 1.52
N LYS A 8 3.69 -32.14 2.63
CA LYS A 8 3.56 -33.60 2.64
C LYS A 8 2.13 -34.01 2.23
N LEU A 9 1.11 -33.36 2.79
CA LEU A 9 -0.30 -33.58 2.43
C LEU A 9 -0.55 -33.34 0.93
N ALA A 10 -0.05 -32.24 0.37
CA ALA A 10 -0.20 -31.95 -1.06
C ALA A 10 0.48 -33.02 -1.92
N ALA A 11 1.67 -33.51 -1.52
CA ALA A 11 2.40 -34.53 -2.26
C ALA A 11 1.70 -35.90 -2.26
N GLU A 12 1.08 -36.26 -1.14
CA GLU A 12 0.37 -37.53 -0.94
C GLU A 12 -1.02 -37.52 -1.60
N THR A 13 -1.76 -36.42 -1.47
CA THR A 13 -3.14 -36.32 -1.97
C THR A 13 -3.25 -35.81 -3.40
N LYS A 14 -2.16 -35.26 -3.96
CA LYS A 14 -2.15 -34.51 -5.24
C LYS A 14 -3.11 -33.31 -5.25
N ALA A 15 -3.56 -32.85 -4.09
CA ALA A 15 -4.39 -31.66 -3.98
C ALA A 15 -3.53 -30.39 -3.96
N ALA A 16 -4.08 -29.31 -4.53
CA ALA A 16 -3.56 -27.97 -4.31
C ALA A 16 -3.92 -27.51 -2.89
N VAL A 17 -2.91 -27.08 -2.12
CA VAL A 17 -3.11 -26.52 -0.78
C VAL A 17 -2.87 -25.01 -0.84
N VAL A 18 -3.93 -24.23 -0.67
CA VAL A 18 -3.89 -22.78 -0.63
C VAL A 18 -3.91 -22.32 0.82
N VAL A 19 -2.97 -21.45 1.18
CA VAL A 19 -2.87 -20.88 2.54
C VAL A 19 -2.91 -19.36 2.44
N ILE A 20 -3.85 -18.74 3.16
CA ILE A 20 -3.94 -17.29 3.29
C ILE A 20 -3.17 -16.87 4.54
N HIS A 21 -2.19 -15.99 4.37
CA HIS A 21 -1.39 -15.43 5.47
C HIS A 21 -1.47 -13.91 5.42
N HIS A 22 -2.07 -13.30 6.44
CA HIS A 22 -2.18 -11.84 6.50
C HIS A 22 -0.81 -11.19 6.72
N ALA A 23 -0.50 -10.16 5.92
CA ALA A 23 0.62 -9.27 6.20
C ALA A 23 0.31 -8.44 7.45
N ASN A 24 1.36 -8.01 8.16
CA ASN A 24 1.21 -7.04 9.25
C ASN A 24 0.90 -5.63 8.69
N LYS A 25 0.60 -4.68 9.58
CA LYS A 25 0.26 -3.29 9.22
C LYS A 25 1.34 -2.55 8.41
N GLN A 26 2.56 -3.06 8.35
CA GLN A 26 3.69 -2.49 7.61
C GLN A 26 3.98 -3.25 6.30
N GLY A 27 3.11 -4.17 5.89
CA GLY A 27 3.28 -4.98 4.68
C GLY A 27 4.33 -6.10 4.81
N GLY A 28 4.91 -6.28 5.99
CA GLY A 28 5.84 -7.36 6.30
C GLY A 28 5.14 -8.58 6.90
N PHE A 29 5.85 -9.69 7.02
CA PHE A 29 5.37 -10.90 7.70
C PHE A 29 6.53 -11.56 8.46
N ARG A 30 6.25 -12.05 9.67
CA ARG A 30 7.29 -12.60 10.56
C ARG A 30 7.66 -14.02 10.10
N GLY A 31 8.96 -14.31 9.98
CA GLY A 31 9.46 -15.62 9.51
C GLY A 31 9.58 -15.77 7.99
N SER A 32 9.71 -14.65 7.27
CA SER A 32 9.65 -14.53 5.81
C SER A 32 10.58 -15.49 5.04
N SER A 33 11.77 -15.77 5.55
CA SER A 33 12.71 -16.73 4.95
C SER A 33 12.22 -18.18 5.06
N SER A 34 11.71 -18.57 6.23
CA SER A 34 11.21 -19.94 6.48
C SER A 34 9.92 -20.27 5.72
N LEU A 35 9.04 -19.29 5.57
CA LEU A 35 7.78 -19.38 4.81
C LEU A 35 8.06 -19.52 3.32
N LYS A 36 8.91 -18.64 2.77
CA LYS A 36 9.33 -18.70 1.36
C LYS A 36 10.07 -20.00 1.04
N GLY A 37 10.79 -20.61 1.99
CA GLY A 37 11.43 -21.92 1.79
C GLY A 37 10.46 -23.11 1.75
N ALA A 38 9.26 -22.97 2.32
CA ALA A 38 8.35 -24.09 2.56
C ALA A 38 7.21 -24.23 1.53
N VAL A 39 7.01 -23.24 0.66
CA VAL A 39 5.96 -23.22 -0.38
C VAL A 39 6.54 -23.26 -1.78
N ASP A 40 5.75 -23.67 -2.76
CA ASP A 40 6.16 -23.72 -4.17
C ASP A 40 5.85 -22.42 -4.92
N LEU A 41 4.73 -21.79 -4.59
CA LEU A 41 4.31 -20.46 -5.04
C LEU A 41 4.00 -19.57 -3.84
N MET A 42 4.43 -18.31 -3.89
CA MET A 42 4.04 -17.28 -2.92
C MET A 42 3.63 -16.03 -3.67
N LEU A 43 2.36 -15.65 -3.49
CA LEU A 43 1.80 -14.43 -4.03
C LEU A 43 1.57 -13.44 -2.88
N LYS A 44 1.97 -12.19 -3.10
CA LYS A 44 1.50 -11.06 -2.32
C LYS A 44 0.24 -10.54 -2.99
N VAL A 45 -0.83 -10.48 -2.22
CA VAL A 45 -2.11 -9.93 -2.65
C VAL A 45 -2.27 -8.59 -1.97
N SER A 46 -2.53 -7.55 -2.74
CA SER A 46 -2.83 -6.21 -2.24
C SER A 46 -4.11 -5.68 -2.86
N SER A 47 -4.89 -4.99 -2.04
CA SER A 47 -6.11 -4.28 -2.44
C SER A 47 -6.17 -3.01 -1.61
N GLU A 48 -6.71 -1.96 -2.20
CA GLU A 48 -6.91 -0.68 -1.50
C GLU A 48 -8.36 -0.50 -1.10
N ALA A 49 -8.59 0.32 -0.07
CA ALA A 49 -9.94 0.72 0.30
C ALA A 49 -10.63 1.38 -0.91
N ASP A 50 -11.90 1.03 -1.13
CA ASP A 50 -12.76 1.56 -2.20
C ASP A 50 -12.27 1.28 -3.64
N SER A 51 -11.28 0.40 -3.81
CA SER A 51 -10.80 -0.04 -5.13
C SER A 51 -11.42 -1.38 -5.52
N PRO A 52 -11.97 -1.51 -6.74
CA PRO A 52 -12.43 -2.80 -7.25
C PRO A 52 -11.25 -3.68 -7.71
N TYR A 53 -10.01 -3.19 -7.66
CA TYR A 53 -8.83 -3.89 -8.15
C TYR A 53 -8.06 -4.60 -7.04
N VAL A 54 -7.61 -5.81 -7.35
CA VAL A 54 -6.73 -6.63 -6.52
C VAL A 54 -5.47 -6.92 -7.31
N ASP A 55 -4.32 -6.58 -6.76
CA ASP A 55 -3.01 -6.82 -7.36
C ASP A 55 -2.37 -8.08 -6.81
N PHE A 56 -1.76 -8.87 -7.70
CA PHE A 56 -1.01 -10.08 -7.36
C PHE A 56 0.45 -9.94 -7.80
N GLU A 57 1.35 -10.03 -6.82
CA GLU A 57 2.79 -10.01 -7.03
C GLU A 57 3.41 -11.36 -6.63
N SER A 58 4.12 -11.99 -7.56
CA SER A 58 4.85 -13.23 -7.25
C SER A 58 6.12 -12.96 -6.43
N LEU A 59 6.08 -13.27 -5.13
CA LEU A 59 7.24 -13.18 -4.24
C LEU A 59 8.17 -14.40 -4.34
N LYS A 60 7.64 -15.53 -4.81
CA LYS A 60 8.37 -16.77 -5.07
C LYS A 60 7.63 -17.61 -6.11
N ALA A 61 8.36 -18.12 -7.08
CA ALA A 61 7.94 -19.23 -7.94
C ALA A 61 9.08 -20.24 -8.00
N ARG A 62 8.78 -21.53 -7.86
CA ARG A 62 9.79 -22.60 -7.97
C ARG A 62 10.11 -22.91 -9.43
N ASP A 63 9.07 -23.20 -10.21
CA ASP A 63 9.16 -23.75 -11.57
C ASP A 63 8.35 -22.95 -12.59
N LEU A 64 8.00 -21.70 -12.26
CA LEU A 64 7.18 -20.83 -13.10
C LEU A 64 7.88 -19.49 -13.30
N ALA A 65 7.64 -18.88 -14.47
CA ALA A 65 7.99 -17.48 -14.68
C ALA A 65 7.25 -16.60 -13.65
N VAL A 66 7.92 -15.55 -13.19
CA VAL A 66 7.31 -14.54 -12.30
C VAL A 66 6.15 -13.90 -13.07
N GLN A 67 4.93 -14.11 -12.59
CA GLN A 67 3.73 -13.50 -13.17
C GLN A 67 3.31 -12.30 -12.33
N LYS A 68 2.92 -11.23 -13.02
CA LYS A 68 2.20 -10.09 -12.46
C LYS A 68 0.83 -10.08 -13.12
N PHE A 69 -0.22 -10.20 -12.32
CA PHE A 69 -1.59 -10.12 -12.80
C PHE A 69 -2.44 -9.38 -11.77
N GLY A 70 -3.58 -8.87 -12.22
CA GLY A 70 -4.59 -8.25 -11.37
C GLY A 70 -5.92 -8.95 -11.51
N ALA A 71 -6.85 -8.60 -10.63
CA ALA A 71 -8.25 -8.94 -10.80
C ALA A 71 -9.11 -7.70 -10.54
N LYS A 72 -10.21 -7.56 -11.28
CA LYS A 72 -11.29 -6.64 -10.95
C LYS A 72 -12.43 -7.42 -10.35
N ILE A 73 -12.87 -7.03 -9.16
CA ILE A 73 -14.03 -7.59 -8.48
C ILE A 73 -15.18 -6.61 -8.63
N THR A 74 -16.30 -7.09 -9.17
CA THR A 74 -17.54 -6.31 -9.30
C THR A 74 -18.64 -7.01 -8.53
N PHE A 75 -19.21 -6.31 -7.56
CA PHE A 75 -20.40 -6.76 -6.85
C PHE A 75 -21.61 -6.17 -7.58
N ASN A 76 -22.33 -7.00 -8.34
CA ASN A 76 -23.64 -6.61 -8.84
C ASN A 76 -24.56 -6.57 -7.62
N GLY A 77 -25.31 -5.48 -7.41
CA GLY A 77 -25.97 -5.08 -6.15
C GLY A 77 -26.97 -6.06 -5.48
N THR A 78 -26.95 -7.33 -5.85
CA THR A 78 -27.47 -8.46 -5.11
C THR A 78 -26.28 -9.26 -4.56
N GLU A 79 -26.07 -9.22 -3.24
CA GLU A 79 -24.91 -9.71 -2.49
C GLU A 79 -24.54 -11.22 -2.66
N ALA A 80 -25.07 -11.93 -3.63
CA ALA A 80 -24.90 -13.36 -3.78
C ALA A 80 -23.65 -13.78 -4.58
N GLU A 81 -23.27 -13.05 -5.64
CA GLU A 81 -22.21 -13.55 -6.54
C GLU A 81 -21.33 -12.42 -7.09
N PRO A 82 -20.11 -12.24 -6.55
CA PRO A 82 -19.16 -11.31 -7.14
C PRO A 82 -18.67 -11.83 -8.49
N VAL A 83 -18.62 -10.95 -9.48
CA VAL A 83 -17.95 -11.22 -10.76
C VAL A 83 -16.47 -10.87 -10.60
N VAL A 84 -15.60 -11.86 -10.83
CA VAL A 84 -14.15 -11.70 -10.81
C VAL A 84 -13.60 -11.77 -12.23
N THR A 85 -13.03 -10.67 -12.70
CA THR A 85 -12.37 -10.61 -14.01
C THR A 85 -10.86 -10.57 -13.81
N ILE A 86 -10.15 -11.57 -14.33
CA ILE A 86 -8.67 -11.55 -14.36
C ILE A 86 -8.22 -10.56 -15.44
N ILE A 87 -7.29 -9.69 -15.08
CA ILE A 87 -6.73 -8.66 -15.96
C ILE A 87 -5.21 -8.74 -15.91
N ASP A 88 -4.53 -8.27 -16.96
CA ASP A 88 -3.10 -8.05 -16.90
C ASP A 88 -2.79 -7.07 -15.77
N ALA A 89 -1.70 -7.33 -15.02
CA ALA A 89 -1.23 -6.34 -14.06
C ALA A 89 -0.92 -5.06 -14.83
N GLN A 90 -1.63 -4.00 -14.50
CA GLN A 90 -1.39 -2.68 -15.03
C GLN A 90 -0.36 -2.00 -14.11
N PRO A 91 0.94 -1.99 -14.44
CA PRO A 91 1.91 -1.25 -13.65
C PRO A 91 1.45 0.22 -13.58
N GLY A 92 1.17 0.71 -12.37
CA GLY A 92 0.73 2.09 -12.14
C GLY A 92 -0.78 2.32 -12.02
N LYS A 93 -1.62 1.28 -12.03
CA LYS A 93 -3.06 1.37 -11.66
C LYS A 93 -3.44 0.63 -10.39
N GLY A 94 -2.46 0.22 -9.57
CA GLY A 94 -2.72 0.11 -8.14
C GLY A 94 -3.21 1.48 -7.71
N SER A 95 -4.50 1.60 -7.38
CA SER A 95 -5.09 2.85 -6.94
C SER A 95 -4.17 3.42 -5.87
N LYS A 96 -3.67 4.62 -6.14
CA LYS A 96 -2.92 5.47 -5.22
C LYS A 96 -3.33 5.19 -3.74
N PRO A 97 -2.37 4.87 -2.83
CA PRO A 97 -2.71 4.48 -1.46
C PRO A 97 -3.69 5.49 -0.85
N PRO A 98 -4.76 5.04 -0.17
CA PRO A 98 -5.74 5.94 0.42
C PRO A 98 -5.02 6.85 1.40
N ILE A 99 -5.21 8.15 1.20
CA ILE A 99 -4.63 9.17 2.06
C ILE A 99 -5.45 9.20 3.35
N SER A 100 -4.78 9.00 4.49
CA SER A 100 -5.42 9.15 5.81
C SER A 100 -5.99 10.56 5.99
N SER A 101 -6.99 10.75 6.86
CA SER A 101 -7.55 12.07 7.18
C SER A 101 -6.49 13.14 7.47
N ALA A 102 -5.45 12.80 8.25
CA ALA A 102 -4.32 13.69 8.51
C ALA A 102 -3.48 14.03 7.27
N GLY A 103 -3.37 13.11 6.32
CA GLY A 103 -2.71 13.38 5.04
C GLY A 103 -3.56 14.28 4.13
N LYS A 104 -4.89 14.11 4.14
CA LYS A 104 -5.81 14.95 3.38
C LYS A 104 -5.76 16.38 3.90
N TYR A 105 -5.84 16.55 5.22
CA TYR A 105 -5.62 17.83 5.89
C TYR A 105 -4.30 18.49 5.47
N VAL A 106 -3.17 17.77 5.48
CA VAL A 106 -1.87 18.35 5.08
C VAL A 106 -1.87 18.81 3.63
N LEU A 107 -2.46 18.03 2.71
CA LEU A 107 -2.53 18.41 1.30
C LEU A 107 -3.43 19.62 1.06
N GLU A 108 -4.59 19.69 1.72
CA GLU A 108 -5.50 20.84 1.67
C GLU A 108 -4.83 22.09 2.24
N TYR A 109 -4.19 21.98 3.41
CA TYR A 109 -3.45 23.06 4.02
C TYR A 109 -2.35 23.61 3.11
N LEU A 110 -1.56 22.73 2.47
CA LEU A 110 -0.49 23.15 1.55
C LEU A 110 -1.02 23.71 0.22
N LYS A 111 -2.20 23.26 -0.23
CA LYS A 111 -2.88 23.81 -1.40
C LYS A 111 -3.36 25.24 -1.14
N GLU A 112 -3.87 25.52 0.05
CA GLU A 112 -4.40 26.83 0.45
C GLU A 112 -3.31 27.82 0.87
N ASN A 113 -2.31 27.37 1.64
CA ASN A 113 -1.30 28.23 2.26
C ASN A 113 0.04 28.23 1.53
N GLY A 114 0.22 27.35 0.54
CA GLY A 114 1.48 27.20 -0.18
C GLY A 114 2.60 26.61 0.70
N ALA A 115 3.85 26.97 0.39
CA ALA A 115 5.02 26.37 1.01
C ALA A 115 5.06 26.61 2.53
N SER A 116 4.97 25.52 3.31
CA SER A 116 4.78 25.61 4.77
C SER A 116 5.72 24.69 5.54
N SER A 117 6.09 25.09 6.76
CA SER A 117 6.90 24.26 7.65
C SER A 117 6.05 23.23 8.40
N VAL A 118 6.67 22.16 8.89
CA VAL A 118 5.98 21.18 9.77
C VAL A 118 5.40 21.87 11.01
N LYS A 119 6.08 22.89 11.53
CA LYS A 119 5.59 23.66 12.69
C LYS A 119 4.26 24.35 12.36
N ALA A 120 4.21 25.07 11.24
CA ALA A 120 2.99 25.77 10.81
C ALA A 120 1.82 24.79 10.57
N ILE A 121 2.07 23.68 9.88
CA ILE A 121 1.08 22.64 9.62
C ILE A 121 0.53 22.06 10.95
N LYS A 122 1.39 21.86 11.96
CA LYS A 122 0.99 21.34 13.26
C LYS A 122 0.16 22.33 14.08
N GLU A 123 0.52 23.61 14.03
CA GLU A 123 -0.12 24.65 14.84
C GLU A 123 -1.51 25.00 14.33
N ASN A 124 -1.81 24.70 13.06
CA ASN A 124 -3.12 24.93 12.44
C ASN A 124 -3.96 23.64 12.31
N ALA A 125 -3.55 22.55 12.96
CA ALA A 125 -4.23 21.27 12.88
C ALA A 125 -5.41 21.22 13.86
N GLU A 126 -6.56 21.76 13.44
CA GLU A 126 -7.79 21.77 14.26
C GLU A 126 -8.51 20.42 14.25
N GLU A 127 -8.53 19.73 13.12
CA GLU A 127 -9.28 18.49 12.92
C GLU A 127 -8.46 17.21 13.18
N VAL A 128 -7.13 17.32 13.28
CA VAL A 128 -6.23 16.18 13.47
C VAL A 128 -5.17 16.49 14.52
N SER A 129 -4.68 15.45 15.21
CA SER A 129 -3.62 15.67 16.21
C SER A 129 -2.34 16.19 15.56
N ALA A 130 -1.63 17.06 16.26
CA ALA A 130 -0.37 17.64 15.80
C ALA A 130 0.71 16.57 15.51
N ASP A 131 0.72 15.44 16.23
CA ASP A 131 1.64 14.34 15.91
C ASP A 131 1.19 13.58 14.66
N SER A 132 -0.11 13.36 14.49
CA SER A 132 -0.67 12.76 13.27
C SER A 132 -0.34 13.59 12.02
N ALA A 133 -0.48 14.92 12.10
CA ALA A 133 -0.11 15.83 11.01
C ALA A 133 1.40 15.77 10.69
N LYS A 134 2.25 15.73 11.72
CA LYS A 134 3.71 15.57 11.54
C LYS A 134 4.06 14.25 10.85
N GLN A 135 3.48 13.13 11.29
CA GLN A 135 3.73 11.82 10.67
C GLN A 135 3.21 11.78 9.23
N ALA A 136 2.07 12.44 8.97
CA ALA A 136 1.51 12.55 7.64
C ALA A 136 2.45 13.31 6.68
N VAL A 137 3.07 14.42 7.11
CA VAL A 137 4.07 15.14 6.30
C VAL A 137 5.19 14.18 5.85
N TYR A 138 5.81 13.44 6.77
CA TYR A 138 6.90 12.53 6.39
C TYR A 138 6.44 11.40 5.47
N ARG A 139 5.22 10.90 5.67
CA ARG A 139 4.65 9.88 4.80
C ARG A 139 4.41 10.42 3.39
N LEU A 140 3.84 11.62 3.27
CA LEU A 140 3.55 12.27 1.99
C LEU A 140 4.83 12.60 1.21
N VAL A 141 5.92 12.97 1.91
CA VAL A 141 7.25 13.12 1.30
C VAL A 141 7.74 11.80 0.73
N ASN A 142 7.68 10.72 1.52
CA ASN A 142 8.09 9.39 1.06
C ASN A 142 7.22 8.86 -0.09
N GLN A 143 5.98 9.35 -0.21
CA GLN A 143 5.05 9.04 -1.30
C GLN A 143 5.20 9.96 -2.53
N GLY A 144 6.07 10.99 -2.49
CA GLY A 144 6.25 11.94 -3.58
C GLY A 144 5.10 12.94 -3.77
N LEU A 145 4.18 13.02 -2.81
CA LEU A 145 2.98 13.88 -2.90
C LEU A 145 3.26 15.32 -2.44
N ILE A 146 4.29 15.50 -1.63
CA ILE A 146 4.82 16.80 -1.23
C ILE A 146 6.35 16.73 -1.26
N GLU A 147 7.00 17.87 -1.47
CA GLU A 147 8.45 17.95 -1.54
C GLU A 147 9.00 19.15 -0.80
N ARG A 148 10.28 19.11 -0.44
CA ARG A 148 10.95 20.23 0.22
C ARG A 148 11.27 21.31 -0.81
N ASN A 149 10.83 22.54 -0.57
CA ASN A 149 10.98 23.69 -1.46
C ASN A 149 12.11 24.65 -1.04
N ASN A 150 13.03 24.21 -0.18
CA ASN A 150 14.15 25.03 0.25
C ASN A 150 15.41 24.20 0.48
N GLU A 151 16.56 24.83 0.27
CA GLU A 151 17.86 24.18 0.52
C GLU A 151 17.97 23.68 1.97
N GLY A 152 18.73 22.60 2.13
CA GLY A 152 18.87 21.85 3.37
C GLY A 152 20.18 22.14 4.10
N GLY A 153 20.14 22.03 5.43
CA GLY A 153 21.31 22.13 6.30
C GLY A 153 20.95 21.80 7.75
N LYS A 154 21.94 21.45 8.56
CA LYS A 154 21.74 21.19 10.00
C LYS A 154 21.21 22.47 10.66
N GLY A 155 19.99 22.42 11.19
CA GLY A 155 19.33 23.55 11.86
C GLY A 155 18.44 24.43 10.96
N VAL A 156 18.37 24.17 9.65
CA VAL A 156 17.51 24.94 8.72
C VAL A 156 16.13 24.30 8.63
N SER A 157 15.11 25.05 9.02
CA SER A 157 13.69 24.65 8.94
C SER A 157 13.32 24.23 7.51
N ALA A 158 12.71 23.05 7.38
CA ALA A 158 12.19 22.56 6.11
C ALA A 158 10.84 23.21 5.78
N PHE A 159 10.68 23.65 4.53
CA PHE A 159 9.39 24.07 3.97
C PHE A 159 8.97 23.07 2.91
N TYR A 160 7.72 22.64 2.96
CA TYR A 160 7.15 21.65 2.05
C TYR A 160 6.12 22.30 1.14
N VAL A 161 6.07 21.87 -0.11
CA VAL A 161 5.08 22.28 -1.12
C VAL A 161 4.41 21.04 -1.70
N ILE A 162 3.17 21.19 -2.15
CA ILE A 162 2.44 20.13 -2.85
C ILE A 162 3.00 19.91 -4.25
N THR A 163 3.26 18.65 -4.62
CA THR A 163 3.69 18.30 -5.98
C THR A 163 2.50 18.27 -6.94
N GLU A 164 2.77 18.16 -8.24
CA GLU A 164 1.70 17.91 -9.22
C GLU A 164 0.96 16.60 -8.93
N GLU A 165 1.68 15.58 -8.45
CA GLU A 165 1.06 14.32 -8.08
C GLU A 165 0.12 14.47 -6.88
N GLY A 166 0.54 15.21 -5.85
CA GLY A 166 -0.25 15.50 -4.65
C GLY A 166 -1.52 16.30 -4.95
N ARG A 167 -1.48 17.22 -5.94
CA ARG A 167 -2.66 17.98 -6.39
C ARG A 167 -3.78 17.09 -6.93
N ASN A 168 -3.50 15.88 -7.40
CA ASN A 168 -4.54 14.97 -7.87
C ASN A 168 -5.40 14.36 -6.74
N TYR A 169 -5.09 14.66 -5.48
CA TYR A 169 -5.81 14.15 -4.32
C TYR A 169 -6.68 15.19 -3.61
N VAL A 170 -6.60 16.47 -4.00
CA VAL A 170 -7.27 17.61 -3.32
C VAL A 170 -7.77 18.68 -4.27
#